data_AF-A0A831M1H2-F1
#
_entry.id   AF-A0A831M1H2-F1
#
_cell.length_a   1.000
_cell.length_b   1.000
_cell.length_c   1.000
_cell.angle_alpha   90.00
_cell.angle_beta   90.00
_cell.angle_gamma   90.00
#
_symmetry.space_group_name_H-M   'P 1'
#
loop_
_entity.id
_entity.type
_entity.pdbx_description
1 polymer ?
#
loop_
_entity_poly.entity_id
_entity_poly.type
_entity_poly.pdbx_seq_one_letter_code
_entity_poly.pdbx_strand_id
1 'polypeptide(L)' 'MTRYELNARRLLCPLPVIRTQDRIKTLATGDLLEVVATDRGVVNDIPAWCRINGHRVVETRQEGNEITIVIEVGTK' A
#
# COMPACT_ATOMS: atom_id res chain seq x y z
N MET A 1 1.51 17.37 1.78
CA MET A 1 0.80 16.11 1.51
C MET A 1 0.87 15.87 0.02
N THR A 2 1.78 14.98 -0.40
CA THR A 2 1.92 14.60 -1.81
C THR A 2 1.36 13.19 -1.99
N ARG A 3 0.62 12.97 -3.08
CA ARG A 3 0.09 11.65 -3.44
C ARG A 3 1.06 10.98 -4.42
N TYR A 4 1.40 9.73 -4.13
CA TYR A 4 2.26 8.88 -4.94
C TYR A 4 1.48 7.64 -5.36
N GLU A 5 1.69 7.18 -6.59
CA GLU A 5 1.18 5.89 -7.05
C GLU A 5 2.30 4.85 -7.11
N LEU A 6 1.94 3.61 -6.78
CA LEU A 6 2.75 2.42 -6.90
C LEU A 6 1.94 1.33 -7.61
N ASN A 7 2.41 0.99 -8.80
CA ASN A 7 1.86 -0.12 -9.57
C ASN A 7 2.53 -1.43 -9.14
N ALA A 8 1.79 -2.26 -8.41
CA ALA A 8 2.14 -3.60 -7.96
C ALA A 8 1.31 -4.69 -8.67
N ARG A 9 0.77 -4.40 -9.87
CA ARG A 9 -0.01 -5.37 -10.66
C ARG A 9 0.87 -6.54 -11.09
N ARG A 10 0.27 -7.73 -11.21
CA ARG A 10 0.95 -9.01 -11.57
C ARG A 10 2.04 -9.47 -10.59
N LEU A 11 2.17 -8.84 -9.43
CA LEU A 11 3.03 -9.32 -8.36
C LEU A 11 2.21 -10.23 -7.44
N LEU A 12 2.73 -11.43 -7.18
CA LEU A 12 2.17 -12.35 -6.20
C LEU A 12 2.80 -12.09 -4.82
N CYS A 13 2.03 -12.30 -3.76
CA CYS A 13 2.52 -12.24 -2.39
C CYS A 13 3.86 -13.04 -2.24
N PRO A 14 4.90 -12.46 -1.61
CA PRO A 14 4.92 -11.22 -0.80
C PRO A 14 5.37 -9.95 -1.54
N LEU A 15 5.57 -9.99 -2.86
CA LEU A 15 6.17 -8.88 -3.62
C LEU A 15 5.41 -7.54 -3.54
N PRO A 16 4.06 -7.48 -3.55
CA PRO A 16 3.33 -6.21 -3.42
C PRO A 16 3.64 -5.46 -2.12
N VAL A 17 3.77 -6.19 -1.00
CA VAL A 17 4.06 -5.60 0.31
C VAL A 17 5.48 -5.07 0.37
N ILE A 18 6.45 -5.81 -0.19
CA ILE A 18 7.85 -5.38 -0.24
C ILE A 18 7.98 -4.09 -1.06
N ARG A 19 7.35 -4.02 -2.23
CA ARG A 19 7.34 -2.81 -3.07
C ARG A 19 6.69 -1.63 -2.35
N THR A 20 5.60 -1.88 -1.64
CA THR A 20 4.91 -0.87 -0.82
C THR A 20 5.83 -0.34 0.27
N GLN A 21 6.51 -1.23 0.99
CA GLN A 21 7.50 -0.87 2.00
C GLN A 21 8.63 -0.02 1.41
N ASP A 22 9.25 -0.48 0.32
CA ASP A 22 10.39 0.23 -0.28
C ASP A 22 9.99 1.61 -0.79
N ARG A 23 8.77 1.75 -1.31
CA ARG A 23 8.25 3.05 -1.70
C ARG A 23 8.03 3.94 -0.47
N ILE A 24 7.36 3.45 0.57
CA ILE A 24 7.09 4.21 1.79
C ILE A 24 8.37 4.68 2.49
N LYS A 25 9.46 3.88 2.47
CA LYS A 25 10.78 4.31 2.99
C LYS A 25 11.32 5.58 2.33
N THR A 26 10.89 5.88 1.11
CA THR A 26 11.30 7.10 0.37
C THR A 26 10.36 8.29 0.55
N LEU A 27 9.24 8.11 1.26
CA LEU A 27 8.20 9.12 1.45
C LEU A 27 8.31 9.80 2.81
N ALA A 28 7.77 11.02 2.90
CA ALA A 28 7.69 11.73 4.16
C ALA A 28 6.41 11.36 4.92
N THR A 29 6.44 11.56 6.24
CA THR A 29 5.23 11.41 7.06
C THR A 29 4.13 12.36 6.59
N GLY A 30 2.92 11.83 6.49
CA GLY A 30 1.74 12.53 5.97
C GLY A 30 1.61 12.45 4.44
N ASP A 31 2.54 11.82 3.73
CA ASP A 31 2.34 11.51 2.31
C ASP A 31 1.38 10.33 2.12
N LEU A 32 0.73 10.31 0.96
CA LEU A 32 -0.22 9.27 0.59
C LEU A 32 0.39 8.40 -0.51
N LEU A 33 0.42 7.09 -0.29
CA LEU A 33 0.80 6.09 -1.27
C LEU A 33 -0.41 5.28 -1.71
N GLU A 34 -0.74 5.36 -2.99
CA GLU A 34 -1.75 4.55 -3.64
C GLU A 34 -1.11 3.33 -4.29
N VAL A 35 -1.47 2.15 -3.81
CA VAL A 35 -0.93 0.87 -4.28
C VAL A 35 -1.99 0.17 -5.12
N VAL A 36 -1.71 -0.02 -6.41
CA VAL A 36 -2.59 -0.74 -7.33
C VAL A 36 -2.03 -2.14 -7.54
N ALA A 37 -2.77 -3.16 -7.12
CA ALA A 37 -2.39 -4.56 -7.18
C ALA A 37 -3.52 -5.41 -7.76
N THR A 38 -3.19 -6.59 -8.29
CA THR A 38 -4.20 -7.53 -8.81
C THR A 38 -4.32 -8.80 -7.95
N ASP A 39 -3.49 -8.90 -6.92
CA ASP A 39 -3.48 -10.04 -6.01
C ASP A 39 -4.47 -9.81 -4.86
N ARG A 40 -5.36 -10.79 -4.61
CA ARG A 40 -6.39 -10.68 -3.56
C ARG A 40 -5.79 -10.72 -2.15
N GLY A 41 -4.58 -11.26 -1.99
CA GLY A 41 -3.87 -11.30 -0.69
C GLY A 41 -3.58 -9.91 -0.13
N VAL A 42 -3.34 -8.92 -0.99
CA VAL A 42 -2.93 -7.56 -0.60
C VAL A 42 -3.97 -6.84 0.26
N VAL A 43 -5.25 -7.20 0.15
CA VAL A 43 -6.35 -6.65 0.95
C VAL A 43 -6.15 -6.92 2.44
N ASN A 44 -5.53 -8.05 2.79
CA ASN A 44 -5.23 -8.39 4.18
C ASN A 44 -3.79 -8.04 4.55
N ASP A 45 -2.84 -8.31 3.65
CA ASP A 45 -1.41 -8.17 3.93
C ASP A 45 -0.97 -6.71 4.12
N ILE A 46 -1.45 -5.79 3.26
CA ILE A 46 -1.07 -4.38 3.34
C ILE A 46 -1.59 -3.72 4.62
N PRO A 47 -2.88 -3.86 5.01
CA PRO A 47 -3.35 -3.29 6.27
C PRO A 47 -2.66 -3.90 7.49
N ALA A 48 -2.39 -5.21 7.49
CA ALA A 48 -1.65 -5.86 8.56
C ALA A 48 -0.23 -5.27 8.69
N TRP A 49 0.49 -5.15 7.57
CA TRP A 49 1.81 -4.53 7.53
C TRP A 49 1.79 -3.07 7.99
N CYS A 50 0.80 -2.28 7.54
CA CYS A 50 0.63 -0.89 7.95
C CYS A 50 0.48 -0.76 9.47
N ARG A 51 -0.38 -1.59 10.09
CA ARG A 51 -0.60 -1.59 11.55
C ARG A 51 0.68 -1.88 12.33
N ILE A 52 1.52 -2.79 11.85
CA ILE A 52 2.79 -3.18 12.51
C ILE A 52 3.83 -2.05 12.39
N ASN A 53 3.88 -1.39 11.24
CA ASN A 53 4.87 -0.36 10.90
C ASN A 53 4.44 1.07 11.28
N GLY A 54 3.23 1.27 11.80
CA GLY A 54 2.74 2.59 12.21
C GLY A 54 2.22 3.45 11.06
N HIS A 55 1.83 2.84 9.94
CA HIS A 55 1.17 3.52 8.83
C HIS A 55 -0.34 3.33 8.89
N ARG A 56 -1.10 4.20 8.23
CA ARG A 56 -2.57 4.18 8.24
C ARG A 56 -3.11 3.86 6.86
N VAL A 57 -3.99 2.87 6.75
CA VAL A 57 -4.77 2.68 5.51
C VAL A 57 -5.91 3.68 5.52
N VAL A 58 -5.95 4.55 4.51
CA VAL A 58 -6.96 5.61 4.35
C VAL A 58 -8.14 5.09 3.54
N GLU A 59 -7.86 4.31 2.50
CA GLU A 59 -8.89 3.83 1.58
C GLU A 59 -8.48 2.49 0.98
N THR A 60 -9.46 1.61 0.77
CA THR A 60 -9.30 0.35 0.04
C THR A 60 -10.43 0.25 -0.96
N ARG A 61 -10.11 0.18 -2.25
CA ARG A 61 -11.05 -0.06 -3.34
C ARG A 61 -10.74 -1.39 -3.99
N GLN A 62 -11.79 -2.09 -4.39
CA GLN A 62 -11.68 -3.32 -5.15
C GLN A 62 -12.64 -3.24 -6.34
N GLU A 63 -12.07 -3.26 -7.54
CA GLU A 63 -12.82 -3.20 -8.79
C GLU A 63 -12.44 -4.42 -9.64
N GLY A 64 -13.30 -5.45 -9.60
CA GLY A 64 -13.07 -6.71 -10.29
C GLY A 64 -11.80 -7.42 -9.82
N ASN A 65 -10.79 -7.46 -10.70
CA ASN A 65 -9.48 -8.07 -10.44
C ASN A 65 -8.41 -7.07 -10.01
N GLU A 66 -8.73 -5.78 -9.92
CA GLU A 66 -7.81 -4.74 -9.46
C GLU A 66 -8.20 -4.25 -8.07
N ILE A 67 -7.19 -4.08 -7.22
CA ILE A 67 -7.30 -3.68 -5.82
C ILE A 67 -6.40 -2.48 -5.64
N THR A 68 -6.98 -1.39 -5.16
CA THR A 68 -6.30 -0.11 -4.95
C THR A 68 -6.34 0.21 -3.47
N ILE A 69 -5.17 0.35 -2.84
CA ILE A 69 -5.05 0.63 -1.41
C ILE A 69 -4.31 1.94 -1.22
N VAL A 70 -4.95 2.92 -0.59
CA VAL A 70 -4.35 4.20 -0.24
C VAL A 70 -3.86 4.14 1.20
N ILE A 71 -2.56 4.36 1.36
CA ILE A 71 -1.84 4.31 2.63
C ILE A 71 -1.31 5.71 2.93
N GLU A 72 -1.54 6.20 4.14
CA GLU A 72 -0.89 7.37 4.69
C GLU A 72 0.33 6.96 5.51
N VAL A 73 1.46 7.57 5.18
CA VAL A 73 2.73 7.33 5.85
C VAL A 73 2.67 7.97 7.23
N GLY A 74 2.45 7.15 8.26
CA GLY A 74 2.59 7.57 9.65
C GLY A 74 4.05 7.57 10.11
N THR A 75 4.37 8.41 11.08
CA THR A 75 5.55 8.30 11.93
C THR A 75 5.24 7.33 13.06
N LYS A 76 5.95 6.20 13.11
CA LYS A 76 6.10 5.45 14.35
C LYS A 76 7.14 6.12 15.24
#